data_AF-A0A7S4VN77-F1
#
_entry.id   AF-A0A7S4VN77-F1
#
_cell.length_a   1.000
_cell.length_b   1.000
_cell.length_c   1.000
_cell.angle_alpha   90.00
_cell.angle_beta   90.00
_cell.angle_gamma   90.00
#
_symmetry.space_group_name_H-M   'P 1'
#
loop_
_entity.id
_entity.type
_entity.pdbx_description
1 polymer ?
#
loop_
_entity_poly.entity_id
_entity_poly.type
_entity_poly.pdbx_seq_one_letter_code
_entity_poly.pdbx_strand_id
1 'polypeptide(L)'
;EREGHSCVNTREADCAIRTLEHFVKHCRPCDDLLIGIVTPYTAQVRCFSRLLEDERASEERAWLRRHCKVLTVESFQGNECDIIVISGVRSVEKPSFSTASFANDARRLNVAITRGKLRVWIFGDLRTLERHGERLLTFQPGQGSHGLTLRG
;
A
#
# COMPACT_ATOMS: atom_id res chain seq x y z
N GLU A 1 6.26 -4.90 14.56
CA GLU A 1 5.80 -5.10 15.94
C GLU A 1 4.33 -5.57 15.97
N ARG A 2 3.85 -6.11 17.09
CA ARG A 2 2.46 -6.55 17.24
C ARG A 2 1.73 -5.63 18.23
N GLU A 3 0.70 -4.93 17.76
CA GLU A 3 -0.31 -4.31 18.63
C GLU A 3 -1.52 -5.25 18.67
N GLY A 4 -1.61 -6.11 19.70
CA GLY A 4 -2.66 -7.12 19.81
C GLY A 4 -2.61 -8.20 18.71
N HIS A 5 -3.75 -8.44 18.03
CA HIS A 5 -3.85 -9.40 16.91
C HIS A 5 -3.40 -8.83 15.55
N SER A 6 -3.03 -7.55 15.47
CA SER A 6 -2.67 -6.86 14.23
C SER A 6 -1.15 -6.60 14.14
N CYS A 7 -0.63 -6.45 12.91
CA CYS A 7 0.80 -6.25 12.64
C CYS A 7 1.04 -4.81 12.19
N VAL A 8 2.17 -4.24 12.62
CA VAL A 8 2.63 -2.90 12.21
C VAL A 8 4.11 -2.93 11.84
N ASN A 9 4.47 -2.22 10.78
CA ASN A 9 5.84 -1.99 10.34
C ASN A 9 6.03 -0.48 10.17
N THR A 10 6.51 0.14 11.25
CA THR A 10 6.75 1.58 11.33
C THR A 10 7.78 2.04 10.31
N ARG A 11 8.87 1.28 10.12
CA ARG A 11 9.91 1.60 9.13
C ARG A 11 9.38 1.64 7.70
N GLU A 12 8.52 0.67 7.36
CA GLU A 12 7.86 0.64 6.05
C GLU A 12 6.90 1.83 5.89
N ALA A 13 6.13 2.14 6.93
CA ALA A 13 5.23 3.29 6.93
C ALA A 13 5.99 4.62 6.77
N ASP A 14 7.06 4.82 7.55
CA ASP A 14 7.93 5.99 7.47
C ASP A 14 8.56 6.13 6.08
N CYS A 15 9.04 5.02 5.50
CA CYS A 15 9.62 5.01 4.16
C CYS A 15 8.60 5.42 3.09
N ALA A 16 7.40 4.86 3.14
CA ALA A 16 6.32 5.20 2.22
C ALA A 16 5.92 6.68 2.33
N ILE A 17 5.77 7.15 3.56
CA ILE A 17 5.40 8.51 3.88
C ILE A 17 6.46 9.53 3.44
N ARG A 18 7.75 9.25 3.66
CA ARG A 18 8.87 10.09 3.17
C ARG A 18 8.97 10.10 1.65
N THR A 19 8.70 8.96 1.00
CA THR A 19 8.69 8.86 -0.46
C THR A 19 7.56 9.71 -1.05
N LEU A 20 6.39 9.68 -0.43
CA LEU A 20 5.26 10.53 -0.80
C LEU A 20 5.57 12.02 -0.62
N GLU A 21 6.22 12.42 0.48
CA GLU A 21 6.67 13.82 0.65
C GLU A 21 7.63 14.24 -0.44
N HIS A 22 8.60 13.38 -0.77
CA HIS A 22 9.55 13.65 -1.84
C HIS A 22 8.84 13.84 -3.19
N PHE A 23 7.84 13.02 -3.48
CA PHE A 23 6.99 13.16 -4.65
C PHE A 23 6.23 14.48 -4.67
N VAL A 24 5.57 14.86 -3.57
CA VAL A 24 4.84 16.14 -3.49
C VAL A 24 5.79 17.32 -3.71
N LYS A 25 6.96 17.29 -3.07
CA LYS A 25 7.97 18.35 -3.16
C LYS A 25 8.46 18.60 -4.60
N HIS A 26 8.74 17.53 -5.33
CA HIS A 26 9.42 17.62 -6.63
C HIS A 26 8.46 17.58 -7.82
N CYS A 27 7.35 16.85 -7.70
CA CYS A 27 6.37 16.72 -8.77
C CYS A 27 5.24 17.74 -8.67
N ARG A 28 5.03 18.36 -7.49
CA ARG A 28 3.98 19.37 -7.24
C ARG A 28 2.63 18.97 -7.84
N PRO A 29 2.03 17.86 -7.37
CA PRO A 29 0.79 17.34 -7.93
C PRO A 29 -0.35 18.37 -7.82
N CYS A 30 -1.31 18.27 -8.73
CA CYS A 30 -2.56 19.05 -8.66
C CYS A 30 -3.36 18.65 -7.41
N ASP A 31 -4.12 19.58 -6.85
CA ASP A 31 -4.99 19.35 -5.68
C ASP A 31 -6.15 18.35 -5.96
N ASP A 32 -6.44 18.06 -7.23
CA ASP A 32 -7.42 17.03 -7.59
C ASP A 32 -6.86 15.59 -7.49
N LEU A 33 -5.54 15.44 -7.32
CA LEU A 33 -4.89 14.13 -7.25
C LEU A 33 -5.18 13.44 -5.92
N LEU A 34 -5.76 12.23 -5.98
CA LEU A 34 -6.07 11.43 -4.81
C LEU A 34 -5.11 10.26 -4.63
N ILE A 35 -4.67 10.05 -3.39
CA ILE A 35 -3.78 8.95 -3.01
C ILE A 35 -4.50 8.01 -2.05
N GLY A 36 -4.50 6.71 -2.34
CA GLY A 36 -5.03 5.68 -1.47
C GLY A 36 -3.91 4.82 -0.88
N ILE A 37 -3.69 4.89 0.43
CA ILE A 37 -2.81 3.97 1.16
C ILE A 37 -3.66 2.79 1.64
N VAL A 38 -3.31 1.59 1.17
CA VAL A 38 -4.04 0.35 1.43
C VAL A 38 -3.14 -0.67 2.13
N THR A 39 -3.64 -1.26 3.21
CA THR A 39 -2.92 -2.29 3.96
C THR A 39 -3.89 -3.29 4.59
N PRO A 40 -3.57 -4.59 4.69
CA PRO A 40 -4.48 -5.57 5.29
C PRO A 40 -4.56 -5.47 6.83
N TYR A 41 -3.75 -4.61 7.47
CA TYR A 41 -3.66 -4.55 8.93
C TYR A 41 -4.16 -3.22 9.50
N THR A 42 -5.16 -3.28 10.38
CA THR A 42 -5.70 -2.08 11.07
C THR A 42 -4.64 -1.34 11.89
N ALA A 43 -3.69 -2.04 12.51
CA ALA A 43 -2.58 -1.37 13.23
C ALA A 43 -1.69 -0.56 12.27
N GLN A 44 -1.48 -1.05 11.05
CA GLN A 44 -0.75 -0.31 10.02
C GLN A 44 -1.55 0.91 9.53
N VAL A 45 -2.88 0.79 9.37
CA VAL A 45 -3.75 1.94 9.07
C VAL A 45 -3.56 3.03 10.13
N ARG A 46 -3.66 2.67 11.42
CA ARG A 46 -3.46 3.62 12.53
C ARG A 46 -2.06 4.24 12.52
N CYS A 47 -1.03 3.46 12.18
CA CYS A 47 0.33 3.96 12.07
C CYS A 47 0.45 5.04 10.99
N PHE A 48 -0.06 4.78 9.79
CA PHE A 48 -0.10 5.76 8.72
C PHE A 48 -0.92 7.01 9.07
N SER A 49 -2.11 6.83 9.68
CA SER A 49 -2.93 7.96 10.13
C SER A 49 -2.18 8.86 11.11
N ARG A 50 -1.51 8.28 12.12
CA ARG A 50 -0.69 9.04 13.08
C ARG A 50 0.44 9.80 12.39
N LEU A 51 1.13 9.17 11.43
CA LEU A 51 2.20 9.82 10.66
C LEU A 51 1.67 10.97 9.79
N LEU A 52 0.44 10.85 9.28
CA LEU A 52 -0.23 11.89 8.48
C LEU A 52 -0.77 13.05 9.32
N GLU A 53 -1.13 12.80 10.58
CA GLU A 53 -1.73 13.76 11.50
C GLU A 53 -0.69 14.57 12.31
N ASP A 54 0.61 14.31 12.18
CA ASP A 54 1.65 15.04 12.88
C ASP A 54 1.63 16.55 12.51
N GLU A 55 1.22 17.38 13.46
CA GLU A 55 1.06 18.84 13.29
C GLU A 55 2.40 19.59 13.19
N ARG A 56 3.53 18.95 13.53
CA ARG A 56 4.87 19.54 13.42
C ARG A 56 5.47 19.39 12.01
N ALA A 57 4.67 18.92 11.06
CA ALA A 57 5.18 18.43 9.79
C ALA A 57 5.26 19.48 8.67
N SER A 58 5.93 19.06 7.60
CA SER A 58 6.22 19.83 6.38
C SER A 58 4.96 20.27 5.62
N GLU A 59 5.10 21.25 4.71
CA GLU A 59 4.02 21.63 3.78
C GLU A 59 3.56 20.42 2.94
N GLU A 60 4.49 19.54 2.56
CA GLU A 60 4.21 18.31 1.83
C GLU A 60 3.38 17.33 2.67
N ARG A 61 3.67 17.18 3.97
CA ARG A 61 2.81 16.39 4.88
C ARG A 61 1.42 17.00 4.99
N ALA A 62 1.32 18.32 5.11
CA ALA A 62 0.02 19.00 5.18
C ALA A 62 -0.80 18.81 3.90
N TRP A 63 -0.14 18.74 2.73
CA TRP A 63 -0.78 18.34 1.48
C TRP A 63 -1.23 16.88 1.52
N LEU A 64 -0.36 15.95 1.90
CA LEU A 64 -0.68 14.52 2.00
C LEU A 64 -1.85 14.26 2.95
N ARG A 65 -1.94 14.95 4.09
CA ARG A 65 -3.04 14.82 5.04
C ARG A 65 -4.41 15.12 4.42
N ARG A 66 -4.46 16.01 3.42
CA ARG A 66 -5.70 16.39 2.72
C ARG A 66 -6.05 15.47 1.55
N HIS A 67 -5.05 14.88 0.92
CA HIS A 67 -5.20 14.16 -0.36
C HIS A 67 -4.99 12.64 -0.24
N CYS A 68 -4.52 12.15 0.91
CA CYS A 68 -4.35 10.73 1.20
C CYS A 68 -5.54 10.16 2.00
N LYS A 69 -6.04 9.00 1.56
CA LYS A 69 -6.93 8.14 2.35
C LYS A 69 -6.18 6.90 2.79
N VAL A 70 -6.26 6.53 4.07
CA VAL A 70 -5.64 5.33 4.61
C VAL A 70 -6.72 4.37 5.06
N LEU A 71 -6.79 3.20 4.44
CA LEU A 71 -7.88 2.25 4.68
C LEU A 71 -7.36 0.80 4.62
N THR A 72 -8.12 -0.12 5.22
CA THR A 72 -7.88 -1.54 4.96
C THR A 72 -8.39 -1.94 3.59
N VAL A 73 -7.97 -3.09 3.08
CA VAL A 73 -8.43 -3.57 1.76
C VAL A 73 -9.96 -3.70 1.71
N GLU A 74 -10.57 -4.21 2.78
CA GLU A 74 -12.03 -4.36 2.87
C GLU A 74 -12.74 -3.00 2.82
N SER A 75 -12.21 -2.00 3.53
CA SER A 75 -12.77 -0.65 3.56
C SER A 75 -12.51 0.15 2.27
N PHE A 76 -11.60 -0.31 1.42
CA PHE A 76 -11.27 0.36 0.16
C PHE A 76 -12.21 -0.01 -1.00
N GLN A 77 -13.14 -0.94 -0.80
CA GLN A 77 -14.05 -1.39 -1.86
C GLN A 77 -14.92 -0.24 -2.37
N GLY A 78 -14.84 0.06 -3.67
CA GLY A 78 -15.61 1.13 -4.32
C GLY A 78 -14.95 2.52 -4.29
N ASN A 79 -13.76 2.64 -3.68
CA ASN A 79 -12.94 3.84 -3.81
C ASN A 79 -11.95 3.69 -4.96
N GLU A 80 -11.78 4.74 -5.74
CA GLU A 80 -10.71 4.85 -6.75
C GLU A 80 -9.81 6.02 -6.38
N CYS A 81 -8.51 5.87 -6.62
CA CYS A 81 -7.52 6.91 -6.41
C CYS A 81 -6.58 6.95 -7.61
N ASP A 82 -5.95 8.10 -7.84
CA ASP A 82 -4.99 8.24 -8.94
C ASP A 82 -3.72 7.45 -8.66
N ILE A 83 -3.27 7.49 -7.41
CA ILE A 83 -2.12 6.71 -6.92
C ILE A 83 -2.59 5.79 -5.81
N ILE A 84 -2.26 4.49 -5.91
CA ILE A 84 -2.43 3.54 -4.82
C ILE A 84 -1.07 3.19 -4.23
N VAL A 85 -0.96 3.27 -2.91
CA VAL A 85 0.18 2.84 -2.13
C VAL A 85 -0.21 1.60 -1.35
N ILE A 86 0.48 0.49 -1.55
CA ILE A 86 0.22 -0.79 -0.89
C ILE A 86 1.33 -1.02 0.14
N SER A 87 0.94 -1.26 1.40
CA SER A 87 1.87 -1.60 2.48
C SER A 87 1.62 -3.04 2.96
N GLY A 88 2.59 -3.92 2.70
CA GLY A 88 2.53 -5.35 2.98
C GLY A 88 2.87 -5.73 4.43
N VAL A 89 3.57 -4.85 5.17
CA VAL A 89 3.88 -4.94 6.62
C VAL A 89 4.78 -6.10 7.04
N ARG A 90 4.79 -7.23 6.34
CA ARG A 90 5.43 -8.46 6.84
C ARG A 90 6.89 -8.59 6.43
N SER A 91 7.76 -8.58 7.45
CA SER A 91 9.05 -9.27 7.48
C SER A 91 8.87 -10.70 8.03
N VAL A 92 9.29 -11.68 7.23
CA VAL A 92 9.79 -13.07 7.46
C VAL A 92 9.48 -13.91 8.73
N GLU A 93 8.93 -13.43 9.85
CA GLU A 93 9.03 -14.17 11.14
C GLU A 93 7.91 -15.17 11.50
N LYS A 94 7.00 -15.57 10.60
CA LYS A 94 6.12 -16.73 10.88
C LYS A 94 6.01 -17.74 9.73
N PRO A 95 6.38 -19.02 9.95
CA PRO A 95 6.30 -20.11 8.97
C PRO A 95 4.87 -20.66 8.79
N SER A 96 3.90 -20.16 9.55
CA SER A 96 2.50 -20.59 9.46
C SER A 96 1.73 -19.79 8.40
N PHE A 97 2.19 -19.83 7.16
CA PHE A 97 1.47 -19.30 6.02
C PHE A 97 0.91 -20.49 5.24
N SER A 98 -0.39 -20.76 5.39
CA SER A 98 -1.06 -21.67 4.47
C SER A 98 -1.23 -20.94 3.13
N THR A 99 -1.11 -21.68 2.02
CA THR A 99 -1.34 -21.19 0.66
C THR A 99 -2.70 -20.49 0.52
N ALA A 100 -3.67 -20.83 1.38
CA ALA A 100 -5.00 -20.22 1.45
C ALA A 100 -5.00 -18.79 2.01
N SER A 101 -4.22 -18.50 3.06
CA SER A 101 -4.05 -17.12 3.55
C SER A 101 -3.41 -16.22 2.49
N PHE A 102 -2.47 -16.78 1.72
CA PHE A 102 -1.82 -16.11 0.60
C PHE A 102 -2.74 -15.81 -0.57
N ALA A 103 -3.55 -16.77 -1.01
CA ALA A 103 -4.49 -16.57 -2.11
C ALA A 103 -5.54 -15.52 -1.76
N ASN A 104 -5.96 -15.45 -0.49
CA ASN A 104 -6.92 -14.46 -0.02
C ASN A 104 -6.29 -13.06 0.00
N ASP A 105 -5.05 -12.94 0.50
CA ASP A 105 -4.28 -11.69 0.46
C ASP A 105 -3.94 -11.27 -0.99
N ALA A 106 -3.66 -12.20 -1.90
CA ALA A 106 -3.41 -11.92 -3.31
C ALA A 106 -4.67 -11.36 -4.01
N ARG A 107 -5.85 -11.94 -3.76
CA ARG A 107 -7.11 -11.41 -4.30
C ARG A 107 -7.41 -10.00 -3.76
N ARG A 108 -7.12 -9.78 -2.48
CA ARG A 108 -7.24 -8.49 -1.79
C ARG A 108 -6.30 -7.44 -2.40
N LEU A 109 -5.05 -7.82 -2.67
CA LEU A 109 -4.08 -6.95 -3.35
C LEU A 109 -4.48 -6.65 -4.79
N ASN A 110 -4.98 -7.61 -5.56
CA ASN A 110 -5.46 -7.38 -6.93
C ASN A 110 -6.60 -6.35 -6.99
N VAL A 111 -7.49 -6.35 -5.99
CA VAL A 111 -8.51 -5.30 -5.87
C VAL A 111 -7.83 -3.95 -5.65
N ALA A 112 -6.92 -3.83 -4.68
CA ALA A 112 -6.22 -2.56 -4.42
C ALA A 112 -5.46 -2.04 -5.66
N ILE A 113 -4.78 -2.94 -6.38
CA ILE A 113 -3.97 -2.61 -7.56
C ILE A 113 -4.83 -2.07 -8.70
N THR A 114 -6.01 -2.65 -8.92
CA THR A 114 -6.94 -2.20 -9.98
C THR A 114 -7.67 -0.89 -9.65
N ARG A 115 -7.50 -0.34 -8.44
CA ARG A 115 -8.07 0.98 -8.05
C ARG A 115 -7.14 2.16 -8.30
N GLY A 116 -5.90 1.94 -8.72
CA GLY A 116 -4.98 2.99 -9.13
C GLY A 116 -5.22 3.38 -10.58
N LYS A 117 -5.63 4.64 -10.83
CA LYS A 117 -5.86 5.12 -12.19
C LYS A 117 -4.56 5.41 -12.95
N LEU A 118 -3.56 5.94 -12.25
CA LEU A 118 -2.29 6.36 -12.84
C LEU A 118 -1.13 5.46 -12.43
N ARG A 119 -0.99 5.18 -11.13
CA ARG A 119 0.19 4.48 -10.58
C ARG A 119 -0.15 3.63 -9.36
N VAL A 120 0.63 2.56 -9.17
CA VAL A 120 0.61 1.74 -7.96
C VAL A 120 2.03 1.63 -7.41
N TRP A 121 2.22 1.97 -6.14
CA TRP A 121 3.47 1.84 -5.40
C TRP A 121 3.33 0.78 -4.32
N ILE A 122 4.30 -0.12 -4.23
CA ILE A 122 4.28 -1.23 -3.27
C ILE A 122 5.47 -1.06 -2.33
N PHE A 123 5.18 -1.02 -1.03
CA PHE A 123 6.16 -1.01 0.04
C PHE A 123 6.07 -2.33 0.80
N GLY A 124 7.22 -2.95 1.02
CA GLY A 124 7.32 -4.24 1.69
C GLY A 124 8.76 -4.74 1.77
N ASP A 125 8.97 -5.77 2.57
CA ASP A 125 10.25 -6.46 2.66
C ASP A 125 10.52 -7.23 1.37
N LEU A 126 11.66 -6.94 0.72
CA LEU A 126 12.03 -7.54 -0.56
C LEU A 126 12.13 -9.07 -0.45
N ARG A 127 12.59 -9.63 0.67
CA ARG A 127 12.71 -11.10 0.83
C ARG A 127 11.35 -11.77 1.00
N THR A 128 10.39 -11.09 1.63
CA THR A 128 8.99 -11.55 1.68
C THR A 128 8.35 -11.47 0.30
N LEU A 129 8.61 -10.39 -0.44
CA LEU A 129 8.14 -10.23 -1.81
C LEU A 129 8.81 -11.21 -2.77
N GLU A 130 10.09 -11.55 -2.64
CA GLU A 130 10.76 -12.51 -3.53
C GLU A 130 10.30 -13.95 -3.28
N ARG A 131 10.20 -14.35 -2.01
CA ARG A 131 9.78 -15.72 -1.62
C ARG A 131 8.36 -16.06 -2.08
N HIS A 132 7.53 -15.04 -2.29
CA HIS A 132 6.12 -15.21 -2.64
C HIS A 132 5.71 -14.50 -3.95
N GLY A 133 6.54 -13.62 -4.50
CA GLY A 133 6.22 -12.70 -5.58
C GLY A 133 6.46 -13.23 -6.98
N GLU A 134 7.22 -14.31 -7.15
CA GLU A 134 7.23 -15.06 -8.42
C GLU A 134 5.83 -15.53 -8.82
N ARG A 135 4.91 -15.68 -7.86
CA ARG A 135 3.48 -15.93 -8.11
C ARG A 135 2.61 -14.68 -8.14
N LEU A 136 3.07 -13.53 -7.64
CA LEU A 136 2.18 -12.39 -7.33
C LEU A 136 2.37 -11.17 -8.23
N LEU A 137 3.50 -11.01 -8.92
CA LEU A 137 3.82 -9.79 -9.66
C LEU A 137 4.47 -10.06 -11.03
N THR A 138 3.72 -10.62 -11.98
CA THR A 138 4.03 -10.46 -13.41
C THR A 138 3.18 -9.35 -14.00
N PHE A 139 3.77 -8.16 -14.12
CA PHE A 139 3.22 -7.04 -14.89
C PHE A 139 3.62 -7.22 -16.36
N GLN A 140 2.65 -7.46 -17.25
CA GLN A 140 2.86 -7.44 -18.69
C GLN A 140 2.28 -6.15 -19.28
N PRO A 141 3.12 -5.19 -19.69
CA PRO A 141 2.64 -4.03 -20.42
C PRO A 141 2.36 -4.44 -21.86
N GLY A 142 1.10 -4.36 -22.31
CA GLY A 142 0.81 -4.39 -23.75
C GLY A 142 -0.49 -4.98 -24.26
N GLN A 143 -1.43 -5.47 -23.44
CA GLN A 143 -2.70 -6.00 -23.98
C GLN A 143 -3.90 -5.59 -23.12
N GLY A 144 -4.49 -4.42 -23.44
CA GLY A 144 -5.93 -4.10 -23.35
C GLY A 144 -6.76 -4.40 -22.08
N SER A 145 -6.18 -4.85 -20.98
CA SER A 145 -6.90 -5.16 -19.75
C SER A 145 -5.98 -4.94 -18.55
N HIS A 146 -6.32 -3.97 -17.72
CA HIS A 146 -5.58 -3.63 -16.52
C HIS A 146 -5.78 -4.72 -15.46
N GLY A 147 -4.98 -5.77 -15.50
CA GLY A 147 -5.04 -6.85 -14.53
C GLY A 147 -3.74 -7.66 -14.45
N LEU A 148 -3.24 -7.84 -13.23
CA LEU A 148 -2.22 -8.84 -12.94
C LEU A 148 -2.81 -10.23 -13.15
N THR A 149 -2.14 -11.06 -13.94
CA THR A 149 -2.56 -12.45 -14.18
C THR A 149 -1.69 -13.39 -13.34
N LEU A 150 -2.30 -14.10 -12.39
CA LEU A 150 -1.69 -15.24 -11.70
C LEU A 150 -1.79 -16.48 -12.58
N ARG A 151 -0.68 -17.13 -12.90
CA ARG A 151 -0.69 -18.53 -13.39
C ARG A 151 -0.21 -19.47 -12.28
N GLY A 152 -0.96 -20.56 -12.10
CA GLY A 152 -0.74 -21.59 -11.07
C GLY A 152 0.47 -22.46 -11.35
#